data_AF-A0A7R9W860-F1
#
_entry.id   AF-A0A7R9W860-F1
#
_cell.length_a   1.000
_cell.length_b   1.000
_cell.length_c   1.000
_cell.angle_alpha   90.00
_cell.angle_beta   90.00
_cell.angle_gamma   90.00
#
_symmetry.space_group_name_H-M   'P 1'
#
loop_
_entity.id
_entity.type
_entity.pdbx_description
1 polymer ?
#
loop_
_entity_poly.entity_id
_entity_poly.type
_entity_poly.pdbx_seq_one_letter_code
_entity_poly.pdbx_strand_id
1 'polypeptide(L)'
;VRLAKEVLLEMVDAEGLKVGDEIVLMRWGVVKITKADGGLLEAAHVPDGDVKKTKLKLSWIADVGPTDNTPTVLTEFDNLVTKDKLEEDDKFEDFVNPHTLAETEVVGDAMLKTLKEHDVIQLERRGYYRVDRPYVSADKPLVLFMIPDGKAKPMGGLKGQLKHA
;
A
#
# COMPACT_ATOMS: atom_id res chain seq x y z
N VAL A 1 10.05 -10.23 -8.89
CA VAL A 1 8.58 -10.36 -8.79
C VAL A 1 8.26 -11.84 -8.85
N ARG A 2 7.65 -12.40 -7.81
CA ARG A 2 7.20 -13.80 -7.78
C ARG A 2 5.87 -13.85 -8.54
N LEU A 3 5.72 -14.80 -9.47
CA LEU A 3 4.46 -15.04 -10.17
C LEU A 3 3.72 -16.20 -9.50
N ALA A 4 2.38 -16.15 -9.49
CA ALA A 4 1.52 -17.20 -8.94
C ALA A 4 0.24 -17.33 -9.76
N LYS A 5 -0.56 -18.37 -9.53
CA LYS A 5 -1.89 -18.48 -10.15
C LYS A 5 -2.89 -17.51 -9.54
N GLU A 6 -2.72 -17.22 -8.25
CA GLU A 6 -3.56 -16.34 -7.45
C GLU A 6 -2.76 -15.11 -7.00
N VAL A 7 -3.43 -13.97 -6.93
CA VAL A 7 -2.81 -12.67 -6.70
C VAL A 7 -3.73 -11.85 -5.82
N LEU A 8 -3.13 -10.96 -5.02
CA LEU A 8 -3.86 -10.02 -4.19
C LEU A 8 -3.79 -8.63 -4.81
N LEU A 9 -4.95 -7.97 -4.87
CA LEU A 9 -5.12 -6.57 -5.23
C LEU A 9 -5.64 -5.81 -4.01
N GLU A 10 -5.41 -4.50 -3.95
CA GLU A 10 -6.13 -3.69 -2.98
C GLU A 10 -7.63 -3.69 -3.31
N MET A 11 -8.48 -3.89 -2.30
CA MET A 11 -9.93 -4.00 -2.46
C MET A 11 -10.53 -2.80 -3.20
N VAL A 12 -10.08 -1.59 -2.86
CA VAL A 12 -10.49 -0.32 -3.49
C VAL A 12 -10.22 -0.26 -5.00
N ASP A 13 -9.22 -0.98 -5.49
CA ASP A 13 -8.93 -1.08 -6.92
C ASP A 13 -9.76 -2.18 -7.59
N ALA A 14 -10.18 -3.20 -6.84
CA ALA A 14 -10.92 -4.35 -7.33
C ALA A 14 -12.45 -4.14 -7.36
N GLU A 15 -13.02 -3.38 -6.43
CA GLU A 15 -14.47 -3.17 -6.28
C GLU A 15 -15.16 -2.61 -7.53
N GLY A 16 -14.43 -1.84 -8.36
CA GLY A 16 -14.97 -1.24 -9.58
C GLY A 16 -14.90 -2.12 -10.83
N LEU A 17 -14.20 -3.26 -10.76
CA LEU A 17 -13.90 -4.10 -11.92
C LEU A 17 -15.09 -4.96 -12.34
N LYS A 18 -15.31 -5.05 -13.64
CA LYS A 18 -16.43 -5.77 -14.26
C LYS A 18 -15.92 -6.80 -15.25
N VAL A 19 -16.73 -7.83 -15.49
CA VAL A 19 -16.47 -8.81 -16.55
C VAL A 19 -16.30 -8.10 -17.89
N GLY A 20 -15.21 -8.41 -18.58
CA GLY A 20 -14.83 -7.79 -19.84
C GLY A 20 -13.79 -6.67 -19.70
N ASP A 21 -13.58 -6.11 -18.50
CA ASP A 21 -12.54 -5.10 -18.27
C ASP A 21 -11.15 -5.69 -18.49
N GLU A 22 -10.27 -4.88 -19.09
CA GLU A 22 -8.85 -5.18 -19.21
C GLU A 22 -8.05 -4.30 -18.25
N ILE A 23 -7.17 -4.94 -17.48
CA ILE A 23 -6.29 -4.27 -16.54
C ILE A 23 -4.84 -4.69 -16.79
N VAL A 24 -3.91 -3.80 -16.47
CA VAL A 24 -2.49 -4.14 -16.40
C VAL A 24 -2.16 -4.52 -14.97
N LEU A 25 -1.71 -5.75 -14.78
CA LEU A 25 -0.95 -6.13 -13.59
C LEU A 25 0.49 -5.64 -13.80
N MET A 26 0.91 -4.66 -13.02
CA MET A 26 2.20 -4.00 -13.21
C MET A 26 3.36 -5.01 -13.25
N ARG A 27 4.25 -4.86 -14.24
CA ARG A 27 5.40 -5.76 -14.50
C ARG A 27 5.04 -7.21 -14.85
N TRP A 28 3.76 -7.54 -15.04
CA TRP A 28 3.34 -8.88 -15.47
C TRP A 28 2.71 -8.86 -16.86
N GLY A 29 1.66 -8.07 -17.07
CA GLY A 29 0.97 -8.04 -18.36
C GLY A 29 -0.49 -7.63 -18.25
N VAL A 30 -1.20 -7.73 -19.38
CA VAL A 30 -2.63 -7.44 -19.45
C VAL A 30 -3.42 -8.70 -19.12
N VAL A 31 -4.43 -8.55 -18.28
CA VAL A 31 -5.42 -9.58 -18.00
C VAL A 31 -6.82 -9.03 -18.25
N LYS A 32 -7.73 -9.91 -18.67
CA LYS A 32 -9.13 -9.60 -18.88
C LYS A 32 -9.98 -10.29 -17.83
N ILE A 33 -10.83 -9.53 -17.14
CA ILE A 33 -11.72 -10.07 -16.12
C ILE A 33 -12.79 -10.96 -16.78
N THR A 34 -12.84 -12.22 -16.35
CA THR A 34 -13.79 -13.23 -16.86
C THR A 34 -14.93 -13.49 -15.89
N LYS A 35 -14.74 -13.18 -14.60
CA LYS A 35 -15.77 -13.28 -13.56
C LYS A 35 -15.51 -12.23 -12.48
N ALA A 36 -16.58 -11.66 -11.94
CA ALA A 36 -16.54 -10.77 -10.80
C ALA A 36 -17.67 -11.12 -9.83
N ASP A 37 -17.32 -11.49 -8.61
CA ASP A 37 -18.27 -11.91 -7.57
C ASP A 37 -17.82 -11.42 -6.19
N GLY A 38 -18.49 -10.39 -5.66
CA GLY A 38 -18.31 -9.96 -4.27
C GLY A 38 -16.87 -9.63 -3.85
N GLY A 39 -16.01 -9.20 -4.77
CA GLY A 39 -14.58 -8.91 -4.53
C GLY A 39 -13.61 -10.01 -4.97
N LEU A 40 -14.11 -11.21 -5.29
CA LEU A 40 -13.32 -12.25 -5.95
C LEU A 40 -13.41 -12.08 -7.47
N LEU A 41 -12.24 -12.03 -8.12
CA LEU A 41 -12.12 -11.86 -9.56
C LEU A 41 -11.42 -13.06 -10.18
N GLU A 42 -11.93 -13.55 -11.29
CA GLU A 42 -11.20 -14.45 -12.18
C GLU A 42 -10.79 -13.66 -13.42
N ALA A 43 -9.57 -13.88 -13.90
CA ALA A 43 -9.04 -13.19 -15.07
C ALA A 43 -8.22 -14.12 -15.95
N ALA A 44 -8.25 -13.86 -17.25
CA ALA A 44 -7.43 -14.56 -18.24
C ALA A 44 -6.31 -13.64 -18.75
N HIS A 45 -5.10 -14.18 -18.88
CA HIS A 45 -3.98 -13.47 -19.50
C HIS A 45 -4.29 -13.17 -20.97
N VAL A 46 -3.94 -11.97 -21.43
CA VAL A 46 -4.05 -11.54 -22.82
C VAL A 46 -2.65 -11.44 -23.41
N PRO A 47 -2.16 -12.46 -24.15
CA PRO A 47 -0.76 -12.54 -24.59
C PRO A 47 -0.26 -11.32 -25.37
N ASP A 48 -1.12 -10.76 -26.22
CA ASP A 48 -0.81 -9.60 -27.06
C ASP A 48 -1.46 -8.30 -26.53
N GLY A 49 -1.79 -8.27 -25.24
CA GLY A 49 -2.44 -7.12 -24.62
C GLY A 49 -1.55 -5.88 -24.63
N ASP A 50 -2.14 -4.74 -25.00
CA ASP A 50 -1.41 -3.48 -25.16
C ASP A 50 -1.36 -2.67 -23.84
N VAL A 51 -0.30 -2.88 -23.07
CA VAL A 51 -0.03 -2.18 -21.79
C VAL A 51 -0.05 -0.65 -21.90
N LYS A 52 0.17 -0.08 -23.10
CA LYS A 52 0.11 1.38 -23.32
C LYS A 52 -1.33 1.85 -23.50
N LYS A 53 -2.17 1.07 -24.18
CA LYS A 53 -3.59 1.39 -24.39
C LYS A 53 -4.46 1.08 -23.18
N THR A 54 -4.12 0.04 -22.42
CA THR A 54 -4.85 -0.33 -21.20
C THR A 54 -4.64 0.72 -20.12
N LYS A 55 -5.74 1.40 -19.74
CA LYS A 55 -5.70 2.57 -18.84
C LYS A 55 -5.49 2.21 -17.38
N LEU A 56 -6.11 1.13 -16.92
CA LEU A 56 -6.10 0.77 -15.51
C LEU A 56 -4.87 -0.09 -15.22
N LYS A 57 -3.97 0.42 -14.38
CA LYS A 57 -2.71 -0.23 -14.01
C LYS A 57 -2.66 -0.42 -12.49
N LEU A 58 -2.67 -1.68 -12.06
CA LEU A 58 -2.83 -2.03 -10.66
C LEU A 58 -1.55 -2.66 -10.11
N SER A 59 -1.25 -2.29 -8.87
CA SER A 59 -0.26 -2.96 -8.02
C SER A 59 -0.87 -4.25 -7.49
N TRP A 60 -0.05 -5.29 -7.44
CA TRP A 60 -0.48 -6.61 -7.01
C TRP A 60 0.69 -7.32 -6.31
N ILE A 61 0.38 -8.33 -5.51
CA ILE A 61 1.36 -9.27 -4.97
C ILE A 61 0.89 -10.70 -5.26
N ALA A 62 1.82 -11.64 -5.39
CA ALA A 62 1.47 -13.05 -5.51
C ALA A 62 0.84 -13.53 -4.19
N ASP A 63 -0.28 -14.24 -4.28
CA ASP A 63 -0.80 -15.00 -3.15
C ASP A 63 -0.01 -16.31 -3.07
N VAL A 64 0.87 -16.39 -2.08
CA VAL A 64 1.76 -17.53 -1.87
C VAL A 64 1.48 -18.20 -0.53
N GLY A 65 0.35 -17.85 0.08
CA GLY A 65 -0.08 -18.33 1.37
C GLY A 65 0.47 -17.51 2.55
N PRO A 66 -0.18 -17.63 3.72
CA PRO A 66 0.07 -16.79 4.89
C PRO A 66 1.45 -16.97 5.51
N THR A 67 2.11 -18.11 5.25
CA THR A 67 3.48 -18.38 5.72
C THR A 67 4.53 -17.65 4.91
N ASP A 68 4.28 -17.41 3.61
CA ASP A 68 5.24 -16.84 2.68
C ASP A 68 5.01 -15.35 2.44
N ASN A 69 3.75 -14.92 2.34
CA ASN A 69 3.44 -13.48 2.37
C ASN A 69 3.90 -12.87 3.71
N THR A 70 4.16 -11.57 3.71
CA THR A 70 4.82 -10.89 4.83
C THR A 70 3.82 -10.05 5.61
N PRO A 71 3.44 -10.43 6.83
CA PRO A 71 2.73 -9.54 7.74
C PRO A 71 3.51 -8.24 7.91
N THR A 72 2.88 -7.13 7.56
CA THR A 72 3.51 -5.82 7.50
C THR A 72 2.60 -4.77 8.14
N VAL A 73 3.18 -3.89 8.93
CA VAL A 73 2.52 -2.72 9.51
C VAL A 73 3.08 -1.49 8.80
N LEU A 74 2.19 -0.72 8.18
CA LEU A 74 2.50 0.60 7.66
C LEU A 74 2.18 1.63 8.74
N THR A 75 3.18 2.35 9.20
CA THR A 75 3.04 3.43 10.18
C THR A 75 3.16 4.77 9.47
N GLU A 76 2.18 5.63 9.68
CA GLU A 76 2.17 7.01 9.22
C GLU A 76 2.16 7.97 10.41
N PHE A 77 2.74 9.15 10.20
CA PHE A 77 2.88 10.18 11.21
C PHE A 77 2.22 11.47 10.75
N ASP A 78 1.68 12.23 11.69
CA ASP A 78 1.13 13.57 11.48
C ASP A 78 1.91 14.61 12.31
N ASN A 79 1.60 15.88 12.09
CA ASN A 79 2.21 17.00 12.79
C ASN A 79 1.97 16.90 14.30
N LEU A 80 3.01 17.19 15.10
CA LEU A 80 2.95 17.15 16.56
C LEU A 80 2.05 18.25 17.16
N VAL A 81 1.88 19.34 16.41
CA VAL A 81 1.03 20.48 16.77
C VAL A 81 -0.01 20.70 15.68
N THR A 82 -1.17 21.20 16.10
CA THR A 82 -2.32 21.47 15.21
C THR A 82 -2.30 22.87 14.60
N LYS A 83 -1.30 23.70 14.97
CA LYS A 83 -1.15 25.08 14.51
C LYS A 83 0.23 25.27 13.90
N ASP A 84 0.27 25.78 12.66
CA ASP A 84 1.52 26.01 11.90
C ASP A 84 2.52 26.91 12.61
N LYS A 85 2.01 27.93 13.31
CA LYS A 85 2.80 28.90 14.05
C LYS A 85 2.10 29.28 15.34
N LEU A 86 2.78 29.05 16.46
CA LEU A 86 2.37 29.54 17.77
C LEU A 86 2.78 31.01 17.89
N GLU A 87 1.88 31.83 18.42
CA GLU A 87 2.09 33.22 18.78
C GLU A 87 2.42 33.34 20.29
N GLU A 88 2.91 34.49 20.74
CA GLU A 88 3.42 34.67 22.11
C GLU A 88 2.39 34.38 23.21
N ASP A 89 1.10 34.61 22.93
CA ASP A 89 0.01 34.38 23.88
C ASP A 89 -0.61 32.96 23.81
N ASP A 90 -0.13 32.11 22.89
CA ASP A 90 -0.61 30.74 22.77
C ASP A 90 -0.04 29.84 23.88
N LYS A 91 -0.89 28.96 24.42
CA LYS A 91 -0.46 27.87 25.29
C LYS A 91 -0.21 26.62 24.47
N PHE A 92 1.03 26.14 24.46
CA PHE A 92 1.44 24.98 23.66
C PHE A 92 0.54 23.76 23.87
N GLU A 93 0.12 23.51 25.12
CA GLU A 93 -0.70 22.37 25.51
C GLU A 93 -2.05 22.33 24.79
N ASP A 94 -2.61 23.50 24.46
CA ASP A 94 -3.89 23.61 23.76
C ASP A 94 -3.77 23.21 22.27
N PHE A 95 -2.54 23.18 21.73
CA PHE A 95 -2.26 22.89 20.33
C PHE A 95 -1.58 21.55 20.08
N VAL A 96 -1.28 20.76 21.12
CA VAL A 96 -0.73 19.40 20.96
C VAL A 96 -1.72 18.53 20.16
N ASN A 97 -1.24 17.90 19.09
CA ASN A 97 -2.06 16.99 18.31
C ASN A 97 -2.23 15.66 19.07
N PRO A 98 -3.47 15.24 19.40
CA PRO A 98 -3.71 13.95 20.06
C PRO A 98 -3.57 12.74 19.11
N HIS A 99 -3.48 12.97 17.79
CA HIS A 99 -3.45 11.94 16.75
C HIS A 99 -2.26 12.16 15.80
N THR A 100 -1.06 11.77 16.26
CA THR A 100 0.20 11.96 15.52
C THR A 100 0.71 10.69 14.85
N LEU A 101 0.07 9.55 15.09
CA LEU A 101 0.50 8.24 14.61
C LEU A 101 -0.72 7.40 14.26
N ALA A 102 -0.66 6.71 13.13
CA ALA A 102 -1.60 5.68 12.78
C ALA A 102 -0.90 4.48 12.16
N GLU A 103 -1.45 3.30 12.41
CA GLU A 103 -0.92 2.03 11.92
C GLU A 103 -1.96 1.34 11.06
N THR A 104 -1.51 0.76 9.95
CA THR A 104 -2.33 -0.06 9.07
C THR A 104 -1.66 -1.39 8.84
N GLU A 105 -2.32 -2.47 9.25
CA GLU A 105 -1.89 -3.83 8.95
C GLU A 105 -2.18 -4.16 7.49
N VAL A 106 -1.18 -4.71 6.80
CA VAL A 106 -1.26 -5.10 5.39
C VAL A 106 -0.55 -6.43 5.13
N VAL A 107 -0.93 -7.07 4.04
CA VAL A 107 -0.21 -8.23 3.50
C VAL A 107 0.84 -7.73 2.51
N GLY A 108 2.09 -8.03 2.80
CA GLY A 108 3.23 -7.67 1.96
C GLY A 108 3.73 -8.81 1.07
N ASP A 109 4.49 -8.46 0.03
CA ASP A 109 5.20 -9.44 -0.82
C ASP A 109 6.21 -10.24 0.02
N ALA A 110 6.43 -11.51 -0.34
CA ALA A 110 7.37 -12.39 0.36
C ALA A 110 8.80 -11.83 0.41
N MET A 111 9.21 -11.04 -0.60
CA MET A 111 10.53 -10.41 -0.64
C MET A 111 10.74 -9.37 0.46
N LEU A 112 9.68 -8.84 1.07
CA LEU A 112 9.83 -7.88 2.18
C LEU A 112 10.50 -8.51 3.42
N LYS A 113 10.51 -9.84 3.55
CA LYS A 113 11.24 -10.55 4.62
C LYS A 113 12.75 -10.38 4.56
N THR A 114 13.30 -10.03 3.39
CA THR A 114 14.75 -9.88 3.23
C THR A 114 15.26 -8.51 3.64
N LEU A 115 14.35 -7.58 3.94
CA LEU A 115 14.68 -6.21 4.29
C LEU A 115 15.30 -6.12 5.69
N LYS A 116 16.22 -5.18 5.85
CA LYS A 116 16.93 -4.89 7.09
C LYS A 116 16.45 -3.57 7.67
N GLU A 117 16.69 -3.40 8.96
CA GLU A 117 16.49 -2.11 9.62
C GLU A 117 17.19 -0.98 8.87
N HIS A 118 16.52 0.16 8.77
CA HIS A 118 16.94 1.35 8.03
C HIS A 118 16.97 1.25 6.50
N ASP A 119 16.65 0.10 5.90
CA ASP A 119 16.43 0.05 4.45
C ASP A 119 15.32 1.03 4.06
N VAL A 120 15.52 1.73 2.94
CA VAL A 120 14.52 2.63 2.36
C VAL A 120 13.99 1.98 1.09
N ILE A 121 12.69 1.73 1.07
CA ILE A 121 12.01 1.08 -0.04
C ILE A 121 10.90 1.99 -0.59
N GLN A 122 10.52 1.72 -1.84
CA GLN A 122 9.31 2.28 -2.41
C GLN A 122 8.29 1.16 -2.59
N LEU A 123 7.13 1.29 -1.95
CA LEU A 123 5.98 0.45 -2.24
C LEU A 123 5.22 1.08 -3.42
N GLU A 124 5.05 0.31 -4.50
CA GLU A 124 4.44 0.82 -5.73
C GLU A 124 3.01 1.31 -5.46
N ARG A 125 2.67 2.50 -5.99
CA ARG A 125 1.40 3.22 -5.74
C ARG A 125 1.12 3.54 -4.26
N ARG A 126 2.10 3.44 -3.37
CA ARG A 126 1.91 3.77 -1.96
C ARG A 126 2.79 4.91 -1.47
N GLY A 127 4.11 4.81 -1.68
CA GLY A 127 5.04 5.81 -1.16
C GLY A 127 6.41 5.23 -0.85
N TYR A 128 7.25 6.08 -0.26
CA TYR A 128 8.53 5.68 0.29
C TYR A 128 8.38 5.32 1.75
N TYR A 129 9.10 4.29 2.18
CA TYR A 129 9.05 3.77 3.53
C TYR A 129 10.46 3.45 4.02
N ARG A 130 10.73 3.75 5.28
CA ARG A 130 11.90 3.26 5.99
C ARG A 130 11.51 2.01 6.79
N VAL A 131 12.33 0.98 6.77
CA VAL A 131 12.19 -0.14 7.69
C VAL A 131 12.55 0.34 9.09
N ASP A 132 11.57 0.33 9.99
CA ASP A 132 11.77 0.58 11.42
C ASP A 132 12.11 -0.71 12.16
N ARG A 133 11.40 -1.80 11.84
CA ARG A 133 11.70 -3.13 12.36
C ARG A 133 11.61 -4.17 11.25
N PRO A 134 12.68 -4.93 10.95
CA PRO A 134 12.61 -6.00 9.97
C PRO A 134 11.65 -7.11 10.40
N TYR A 135 11.15 -7.90 9.45
CA TYR A 135 10.31 -9.05 9.76
C TYR A 135 11.07 -10.06 10.64
N VAL A 136 10.42 -10.53 11.72
CA VAL A 136 10.97 -11.57 12.59
C VAL A 136 10.09 -12.83 12.54
N SER A 137 8.79 -12.65 12.70
CA SER A 137 7.81 -13.74 12.78
C SER A 137 6.39 -13.20 12.57
N ALA A 138 5.38 -14.06 12.49
CA ALA A 138 3.99 -13.63 12.27
C ALA A 138 3.46 -12.72 13.40
N ASP A 139 3.90 -12.94 14.64
CA ASP A 139 3.60 -12.10 15.82
C ASP A 139 4.47 -10.83 15.90
N LYS A 140 5.55 -10.77 15.10
CA LYS A 140 6.47 -9.63 15.02
C LYS A 140 6.62 -9.21 13.56
N PRO A 141 5.57 -8.57 13.01
CA PRO A 141 5.53 -8.18 11.61
C PRO A 141 6.62 -7.14 11.30
N LEU A 142 6.92 -7.02 10.00
CA LEU A 142 7.72 -5.93 9.44
C LEU A 142 7.03 -4.60 9.76
N VAL A 143 7.76 -3.61 10.28
CA VAL A 143 7.23 -2.27 10.55
C VAL A 143 7.90 -1.28 9.61
N LEU A 144 7.07 -0.54 8.87
CA LEU A 144 7.49 0.41 7.85
C LEU A 144 7.00 1.81 8.20
N PHE A 145 7.92 2.74 8.38
CA PHE A 145 7.61 4.15 8.62
C PHE A 145 7.51 4.89 7.30
N MET A 146 6.35 5.49 7.03
CA MET A 146 6.14 6.30 5.85
C MET A 146 7.09 7.49 5.86
N ILE A 147 7.79 7.70 4.75
CA ILE A 147 8.61 8.87 4.51
C ILE A 147 7.73 9.90 3.79
N PRO A 148 7.46 11.07 4.38
CA PRO A 148 6.68 12.12 3.74
C PRO A 148 7.35 12.55 2.43
N ASP A 149 6.58 12.58 1.34
CA ASP A 149 7.06 13.01 0.02
C ASP A 149 6.57 14.42 -0.37
N GLY A 150 5.96 15.13 0.60
CA GLY A 150 5.40 16.47 0.44
C GLY A 150 4.10 16.51 -0.37
N LYS A 151 3.52 15.38 -0.79
CA LYS A 151 2.25 15.34 -1.50
C LYS A 151 1.08 15.23 -0.52
N ALA A 152 0.10 16.11 -0.67
CA ALA A 152 -1.13 16.10 0.13
C ALA A 152 -2.10 14.95 -0.22
N LYS A 153 -1.83 14.15 -1.27
CA LYS A 153 -2.67 13.01 -1.67
C LYS A 153 -1.83 11.74 -1.75
N PRO A 154 -2.29 10.63 -1.15
CA PRO A 154 -1.64 9.34 -1.32
C PRO A 154 -1.66 8.90 -2.80
N MET A 155 -0.64 8.17 -3.22
CA MET A 155 -0.50 7.70 -4.61
C MET A 155 -1.40 6.48 -4.93
N GLY A 156 -2.10 5.93 -3.95
CA GLY A 156 -2.88 4.70 -4.02
C GLY A 156 -4.32 4.87 -3.55
N GLY A 157 -5.10 3.79 -3.62
CA GLY A 157 -6.51 3.81 -3.26
C GLY A 157 -6.77 3.79 -1.75
N LEU A 158 -5.91 3.14 -0.96
CA LEU A 158 -5.99 3.24 0.49
C LEU A 158 -5.67 4.67 0.93
N LYS A 159 -6.62 5.30 1.61
CA LYS A 159 -6.42 6.59 2.26
C LYS A 159 -5.61 6.39 3.54
N GLY A 160 -4.72 7.33 3.83
CA GLY A 160 -4.17 7.46 5.18
C GLY A 160 -5.30 7.63 6.20
N GLN A 161 -5.06 7.16 7.41
CA GLN A 161 -5.91 7.38 8.57
C GLN A 161 -5.71 8.79 9.17
N LEU A 162 -4.57 9.42 8.89
CA LEU A 162 -4.22 10.77 9.30
C LEU A 162 -4.51 11.78 8.19
N LYS A 163 -4.79 13.03 8.60
CA LYS A 163 -5.15 14.10 7.67
C LYS A 163 -3.94 14.74 7.02
N HIS A 164 -2.75 14.63 7.63
CA HIS A 164 -1.53 15.30 7.19
C HIS A 164 -1.79 16.79 6.93
N ALA A 165 -2.45 17.42 7.91
CA ALA A 165 -2.98 18.78 7.83
C ALA A 165 -1.87 19.82 7.91
#